data_AF-G0R5U9-F1
#
_entry.id   AF-G0R5U9-F1
#
_cell.length_a   1.000
_cell.length_b   1.000
_cell.length_c   1.000
_cell.angle_alpha   90.00
_cell.angle_beta   90.00
_cell.angle_gamma   90.00
#
_symmetry.space_group_name_H-M   'P 1'
#
loop_
_entity.id
_entity.type
_entity.pdbx_description
1 polymer ?
#
loop_
_entity_poly.entity_id
_entity_poly.type
_entity_poly.pdbx_seq_one_letter_code
_entity_poly.pdbx_strand_id
1 'polypeptide(L)'
;MINKQEVPQINQAQADNFNTFRHARRLYIGNIPDSINQEYLSEWLYRSLEAAGGLVDSLPNENPIIKCEIDSKGKFAFIEIRTIEETTTLLQLDGIILWHRQLRIRRPTEYEKFPQIYPNYNVKKLNLDLFKTIGIVIIPTVVDDGPNKIFLANLPTQMDELMILDELKLREMGQGLNYQNYGQQQQNKQNNDNEGYHHYE
;
A
#
# COMPACT_ATOMS: atom_id res chain seq x y z
N MET A 1 -15.85 13.83 -30.99
CA MET A 1 -14.91 14.70 -30.26
C MET A 1 -15.37 14.72 -28.80
N ILE A 2 -14.70 13.96 -27.94
CA ILE A 2 -15.07 13.86 -26.52
C ILE A 2 -14.42 15.05 -25.82
N ASN A 3 -15.23 15.91 -25.20
CA ASN A 3 -14.76 17.01 -24.37
C ASN A 3 -13.87 16.46 -23.26
N LYS A 4 -12.56 16.75 -23.34
CA LYS A 4 -11.68 16.62 -22.19
C LYS A 4 -12.12 17.69 -21.20
N GLN A 5 -12.85 17.31 -20.16
CA GLN A 5 -13.07 18.18 -19.02
C GLN A 5 -11.68 18.54 -18.47
N GLU A 6 -11.35 19.83 -18.48
CA GLU A 6 -10.11 20.32 -17.89
C GLU A 6 -10.11 19.97 -16.40
N VAL A 7 -9.12 19.19 -15.99
CA VAL A 7 -8.90 18.86 -14.59
C VAL A 7 -8.51 20.17 -13.88
N PRO A 8 -9.22 20.60 -12.82
CA PRO A 8 -8.91 21.85 -12.15
C PRO A 8 -7.48 21.84 -11.60
N GLN A 9 -6.62 22.73 -12.10
CA GLN A 9 -5.33 23.01 -11.47
C GLN A 9 -5.54 23.90 -10.25
N ILE A 10 -5.03 23.49 -9.08
CA ILE A 10 -5.33 24.15 -7.81
C ILE A 10 -4.43 25.39 -7.64
N ASN A 11 -5.04 26.57 -7.51
CA ASN A 11 -4.37 27.75 -7.00
C ASN A 11 -4.10 27.60 -5.49
N GLN A 12 -2.88 27.93 -5.05
CA GLN A 12 -2.36 27.72 -3.68
C GLN A 12 -3.30 28.22 -2.55
N ALA A 13 -4.18 29.19 -2.80
CA ALA A 13 -5.13 29.73 -1.83
C ALA A 13 -6.39 28.87 -1.54
N GLN A 14 -6.65 27.80 -2.31
CA GLN A 14 -7.76 26.86 -2.06
C GLN A 14 -7.32 25.57 -1.36
N ALA A 15 -6.02 25.39 -1.13
CA ALA A 15 -5.43 24.26 -0.42
C ALA A 15 -5.72 24.26 1.09
N ASP A 16 -6.15 25.41 1.64
CA ASP A 16 -6.27 25.63 3.09
C ASP A 16 -7.56 25.08 3.73
N ASN A 17 -8.53 24.57 2.95
CA ASN A 17 -9.62 23.80 3.52
C ASN A 17 -9.18 22.33 3.66
N PHE A 18 -8.67 21.98 4.85
CA PHE A 18 -8.26 20.61 5.21
C PHE A 18 -9.31 19.53 4.88
N ASN A 19 -10.61 19.88 4.87
CA ASN A 19 -11.68 18.95 4.55
C ASN A 19 -11.94 18.76 3.04
N THR A 20 -11.61 19.72 2.18
CA THR A 20 -12.01 19.69 0.76
C THR A 20 -11.31 18.56 -0.01
N PHE A 21 -10.11 18.16 0.41
CA PHE A 21 -9.27 17.18 -0.29
C PHE A 21 -8.91 15.97 0.56
N ARG A 22 -9.67 15.74 1.63
CA ARG A 22 -9.46 14.62 2.56
C ARG A 22 -9.42 13.27 1.86
N HIS A 23 -10.29 13.04 0.86
CA HIS A 23 -10.33 11.79 0.09
C HIS A 23 -9.01 11.50 -0.64
N ALA A 24 -8.33 12.53 -1.15
CA ALA A 24 -7.05 12.41 -1.84
C ALA A 24 -5.85 12.23 -0.89
N ARG A 25 -6.06 12.43 0.41
CA ARG A 25 -5.04 12.28 1.46
C ARG A 25 -5.21 11.02 2.32
N ARG A 26 -6.16 10.16 1.96
CA ARG A 26 -6.43 8.92 2.68
C ARG A 26 -5.93 7.70 1.93
N LEU A 27 -5.52 6.68 2.70
CA LEU A 27 -5.16 5.35 2.21
C LEU A 27 -5.85 4.27 3.03
N TYR A 28 -6.20 3.19 2.35
CA TYR A 28 -6.58 1.91 2.94
C TYR A 28 -5.31 1.06 3.11
N ILE A 29 -5.13 0.49 4.30
CA ILE A 29 -4.04 -0.42 4.66
C ILE A 29 -4.65 -1.76 5.04
N GLY A 30 -4.61 -2.72 4.11
CA GLY A 30 -5.14 -4.07 4.30
C GLY A 30 -4.09 -5.05 4.78
N ASN A 31 -4.57 -6.21 5.23
CA ASN A 31 -3.74 -7.33 5.67
C ASN A 31 -2.79 -6.99 6.83
N ILE A 32 -3.22 -6.07 7.71
CA ILE A 32 -2.46 -5.68 8.89
C ILE A 32 -2.34 -6.85 9.88
N PRO A 33 -1.28 -6.92 10.70
CA PRO A 33 -1.16 -7.93 11.75
C PRO A 33 -2.30 -7.85 12.77
N ASP A 34 -2.73 -9.03 13.24
CA ASP A 34 -3.73 -9.09 14.30
C ASP A 34 -3.20 -8.40 15.56
N SER A 35 -4.06 -7.63 16.24
CA SER A 35 -3.73 -6.90 17.47
C SER A 35 -2.65 -5.81 17.33
N ILE A 36 -2.27 -5.41 16.12
CA ILE A 36 -1.43 -4.23 15.94
C ILE A 36 -2.15 -2.97 16.47
N ASN A 37 -1.42 -2.08 17.13
CA ASN A 37 -1.97 -0.80 17.57
C ASN A 37 -1.78 0.30 16.51
N GLN A 38 -2.62 1.34 16.59
CA GLN A 38 -2.69 2.42 15.59
C GLN A 38 -1.41 3.23 15.55
N GLU A 39 -0.80 3.48 16.71
CA GLU A 39 0.41 4.27 16.89
C GLU A 39 1.62 3.61 16.24
N TYR A 40 1.79 2.31 16.47
CA TYR A 40 2.88 1.50 15.91
C TYR A 40 2.72 1.35 14.40
N LEU A 41 1.51 1.08 13.89
CA LEU A 41 1.27 1.03 12.45
C LEU A 41 1.62 2.37 11.78
N SER A 42 1.19 3.48 12.39
CA SER A 42 1.51 4.83 11.91
C SER A 42 3.02 5.09 11.91
N GLU A 43 3.70 4.84 13.03
CA GLU A 43 5.14 5.06 13.14
C GLU A 43 5.92 4.18 12.18
N TRP A 44 5.54 2.91 12.02
CA TRP A 44 6.22 1.98 11.13
C TRP A 44 6.09 2.39 9.65
N LEU A 45 4.89 2.79 9.20
CA LEU A 45 4.67 3.30 7.85
C LEU A 45 5.46 4.59 7.60
N TYR A 46 5.48 5.49 8.59
CA TYR A 46 6.28 6.71 8.54
C TYR A 46 7.78 6.40 8.40
N ARG A 47 8.34 5.55 9.26
CA ARG A 47 9.77 5.21 9.21
C ARG A 47 10.16 4.50 7.92
N SER A 48 9.26 3.68 7.37
CA SER A 48 9.46 3.05 6.07
C SER A 48 9.49 4.10 4.94
N LEU A 49 8.58 5.06 4.97
CA LEU A 49 8.56 6.17 4.02
C LEU A 49 9.81 7.04 4.13
N GLU A 50 10.23 7.37 5.35
CA GLU A 50 11.45 8.12 5.66
C GLU A 50 12.69 7.42 5.15
N ALA A 51 12.87 6.14 5.48
CA ALA A 51 14.01 5.34 5.07
C ALA A 51 14.15 5.24 3.54
N ALA A 52 13.02 5.26 2.82
CA ALA A 52 12.99 5.23 1.36
C ALA A 52 13.14 6.62 0.70
N GLY A 53 13.33 7.68 1.49
CA GLY A 53 13.49 9.06 1.02
C GLY A 53 12.19 9.74 0.60
N GLY A 54 11.04 9.29 1.11
CA GLY A 54 9.72 9.66 0.63
C GLY A 54 9.05 10.88 1.27
N LEU A 55 9.63 11.46 2.33
CA LEU A 55 9.07 12.64 3.01
C LEU A 55 9.23 13.90 2.16
N VAL A 56 8.31 14.86 2.26
CA VAL A 56 8.48 16.17 1.61
C VAL A 56 9.63 16.97 2.23
N ASP A 57 10.36 17.71 1.40
CA ASP A 57 11.56 18.44 1.84
C ASP A 57 11.26 19.59 2.81
N SER A 58 10.04 20.13 2.79
CA SER A 58 9.64 21.23 3.66
C SER A 58 9.43 20.83 5.12
N LEU A 59 9.20 19.54 5.39
CA LEU A 59 8.94 19.01 6.73
C LEU A 59 9.68 17.67 6.91
N PRO A 60 11.03 17.70 6.89
CA PRO A 60 11.84 16.51 7.06
C PRO A 60 11.72 15.99 8.50
N ASN A 61 11.75 14.66 8.66
CA ASN A 61 11.77 13.99 9.98
C ASN A 61 10.51 14.16 10.85
N GLU A 62 9.38 14.52 10.24
CA GLU A 62 8.08 14.54 10.91
C GLU A 62 7.16 13.46 10.35
N ASN A 63 6.38 12.80 11.23
CA ASN A 63 5.41 11.80 10.82
C ASN A 63 4.29 12.46 9.98
N PRO A 64 4.14 12.12 8.69
CA PRO A 64 3.16 12.75 7.83
C PRO A 64 1.75 12.17 8.02
N ILE A 65 1.61 11.05 8.74
CA ILE A 65 0.33 10.41 9.06
C ILE A 65 -0.30 11.16 10.24
N ILE A 66 -1.35 11.92 9.96
CA ILE A 66 -2.07 12.74 10.95
C ILE A 66 -3.18 11.96 11.65
N LYS A 67 -3.66 10.87 11.05
CA LYS A 67 -4.66 9.99 11.65
C LYS A 67 -4.46 8.56 11.16
N CYS A 68 -4.59 7.60 12.06
CA CYS A 68 -4.64 6.17 11.77
C CYS A 68 -5.86 5.61 12.49
N GLU A 69 -6.73 4.88 11.81
CA GLU A 69 -7.94 4.26 12.37
C GLU A 69 -7.98 2.79 11.95
N ILE A 70 -7.83 1.89 12.92
CA ILE A 70 -7.98 0.45 12.68
C ILE A 70 -9.46 0.09 12.71
N ASP A 71 -9.87 -0.77 11.77
CA ASP A 71 -11.23 -1.31 11.74
C ASP A 71 -11.58 -2.06 13.02
N SER A 72 -12.88 -2.09 13.35
CA SER A 72 -13.44 -2.80 14.50
C SER A 72 -13.00 -4.26 14.62
N LYS A 73 -12.73 -4.95 13.50
CA LYS A 73 -12.27 -6.35 13.48
C LYS A 73 -10.75 -6.50 13.40
N GLY A 74 -10.01 -5.39 13.37
CA GLY A 74 -8.54 -5.39 13.32
C GLY A 74 -7.94 -5.91 12.01
N LYS A 75 -8.69 -5.92 10.91
CA LYS A 75 -8.26 -6.53 9.63
C LYS A 75 -7.65 -5.54 8.62
N PHE A 76 -7.94 -4.27 8.80
CA PHE A 76 -7.40 -3.19 7.98
C PHE A 76 -7.41 -1.88 8.76
N ALA A 77 -6.75 -0.87 8.23
CA ALA A 77 -6.77 0.49 8.76
C ALA A 77 -7.04 1.50 7.65
N PHE A 78 -7.57 2.66 8.03
CA PHE A 78 -7.51 3.86 7.21
C PHE A 78 -6.52 4.84 7.83
N ILE A 79 -5.64 5.38 7.00
CA ILE A 79 -4.74 6.47 7.40
C ILE A 79 -5.09 7.74 6.65
N GLU A 80 -4.85 8.88 7.29
CA GLU A 80 -4.93 10.22 6.73
C GLU A 80 -3.57 10.87 6.84
N ILE A 81 -3.11 11.48 5.75
CA ILE A 81 -1.76 12.02 5.61
C ILE A 81 -1.87 13.53 5.38
N ARG A 82 -0.86 14.31 5.79
CA ARG A 82 -0.88 15.77 5.67
C ARG A 82 -0.92 16.29 4.23
N THR A 83 -0.30 15.60 3.28
CA THR A 83 -0.21 16.02 1.87
C THR A 83 -0.65 14.93 0.88
N ILE A 84 -1.14 15.33 -0.29
CA ILE A 84 -1.53 14.40 -1.38
C ILE A 84 -0.28 13.75 -1.98
N GLU A 85 0.83 14.49 -2.02
CA GLU A 85 2.14 14.07 -2.49
C GLU A 85 2.66 12.90 -1.66
N GLU A 86 2.75 13.03 -0.34
CA GLU A 86 3.19 11.93 0.55
C GLU A 86 2.21 10.76 0.52
N THR A 87 0.92 11.03 0.39
CA THR A 87 -0.09 9.98 0.17
C THR A 87 0.19 9.18 -1.09
N THR A 88 0.55 9.87 -2.18
CA THR A 88 0.87 9.23 -3.46
C THR A 88 2.22 8.51 -3.39
N THR A 89 3.19 9.07 -2.68
CA THR A 89 4.48 8.44 -2.44
C THR A 89 4.34 7.14 -1.65
N LEU A 90 3.54 7.14 -0.56
CA LEU A 90 3.37 5.96 0.30
C LEU A 90 2.73 4.76 -0.42
N LEU A 91 1.94 4.99 -1.49
CA LEU A 91 1.41 3.90 -2.33
C LEU A 91 2.52 3.02 -2.94
N GLN A 92 3.72 3.56 -3.16
CA GLN A 92 4.86 2.81 -3.69
C GLN A 92 5.41 1.77 -2.70
N LEU A 93 5.00 1.82 -1.43
CA LEU A 93 5.31 0.81 -0.43
C LEU A 93 4.30 -0.35 -0.41
N ASP A 94 3.33 -0.41 -1.34
CA ASP A 94 2.48 -1.59 -1.43
C ASP A 94 3.32 -2.86 -1.56
N GLY A 95 3.04 -3.87 -0.73
CA GLY A 95 3.87 -5.06 -0.66
C GLY A 95 4.91 -5.07 0.46
N ILE A 96 5.03 -4.00 1.24
CA ILE A 96 5.97 -3.95 2.34
C ILE A 96 5.56 -4.94 3.45
N ILE A 97 6.55 -5.63 4.03
CA ILE A 97 6.32 -6.66 5.05
C ILE A 97 6.33 -6.04 6.45
N LEU A 98 5.26 -6.28 7.21
CA LEU A 98 5.16 -5.96 8.63
C LEU A 98 4.72 -7.21 9.41
N TRP A 99 5.53 -7.64 10.39
CA TRP A 99 5.29 -8.84 11.21
C TRP A 99 4.83 -10.05 10.37
N HIS A 100 5.64 -10.41 9.37
CA HIS A 100 5.39 -11.55 8.46
C HIS A 100 4.15 -11.43 7.55
N ARG A 101 3.50 -10.26 7.51
CA ARG A 101 2.37 -9.97 6.61
C ARG A 101 2.73 -8.91 5.60
N GLN A 102 2.29 -9.11 4.37
CA GLN A 102 2.46 -8.17 3.28
C GLN A 102 1.32 -7.16 3.29
N LEU A 103 1.62 -5.90 3.61
CA LEU A 103 0.58 -4.88 3.68
C LEU A 103 0.07 -4.54 2.29
N ARG A 104 -1.24 -4.30 2.21
CA ARG A 104 -1.91 -3.84 0.98
C ARG A 104 -2.22 -2.37 1.08
N ILE A 105 -1.51 -1.54 0.33
CA ILE A 105 -1.65 -0.08 0.40
C ILE A 105 -2.42 0.40 -0.83
N ARG A 106 -3.61 0.95 -0.62
CA ARG A 106 -4.54 1.32 -1.70
C ARG A 106 -5.20 2.66 -1.46
N ARG A 107 -5.69 3.28 -2.54
CA ARG A 107 -6.68 4.36 -2.44
C ARG A 107 -7.98 3.78 -1.89
N PRO A 108 -8.69 4.48 -0.98
CA PRO A 108 -10.04 4.10 -0.58
C PRO A 108 -10.99 4.11 -1.78
N THR A 109 -12.01 3.25 -1.80
CA THR A 109 -13.01 3.20 -2.88
C THR A 109 -13.73 4.53 -3.11
N GLU A 110 -13.84 5.36 -2.08
CA GLU A 110 -14.40 6.70 -2.17
C GLU A 110 -13.57 7.65 -3.06
N TYR A 111 -12.27 7.42 -3.21
CA TYR A 111 -11.38 8.28 -4.02
C TYR A 111 -11.85 8.41 -5.46
N GLU A 112 -12.35 7.33 -6.06
CA GLU A 112 -12.85 7.30 -7.45
C GLU A 112 -14.20 8.01 -7.63
N LYS A 113 -14.94 8.22 -6.53
CA LYS A 113 -16.27 8.85 -6.53
C LYS A 113 -16.22 10.37 -6.47
N PHE A 114 -15.05 10.93 -6.18
CA PHE A 114 -14.81 12.37 -6.16
C PHE A 114 -13.96 12.77 -7.38
N PRO A 115 -13.98 14.04 -7.80
CA PRO A 115 -13.04 14.54 -8.80
C PRO A 115 -11.61 14.14 -8.42
N GLN A 116 -10.88 13.52 -9.36
CA GLN A 116 -9.52 13.08 -9.09
C GLN A 116 -8.62 14.29 -8.91
N ILE A 117 -7.96 14.31 -7.76
CA ILE A 117 -7.03 15.37 -7.39
C ILE A 117 -5.64 14.79 -7.47
N TYR A 118 -4.90 15.26 -8.46
CA TYR A 118 -3.54 14.83 -8.67
C TYR A 118 -2.58 15.74 -7.89
N PRO A 119 -1.49 15.18 -7.36
CA PRO A 119 -0.44 15.96 -6.72
C PRO A 119 0.14 16.99 -7.70
N ASN A 120 0.49 18.16 -7.19
CA ASN A 120 0.84 19.36 -7.97
C ASN A 120 2.32 19.36 -8.45
N TYR A 121 2.85 18.21 -8.90
CA TYR A 121 4.25 17.99 -9.26
C TYR A 121 5.20 18.03 -8.06
N ASN A 122 5.34 16.93 -7.30
CA ASN A 122 6.48 16.62 -6.38
C ASN A 122 6.32 15.24 -5.72
N VAL A 123 5.71 14.26 -6.40
CA VAL A 123 5.67 12.89 -5.87
C VAL A 123 7.08 12.33 -5.90
N LYS A 124 7.62 12.01 -4.72
CA LYS A 124 8.95 11.41 -4.63
C LYS A 124 8.90 9.99 -5.15
N LYS A 125 9.90 9.62 -5.96
CA LYS A 125 10.13 8.21 -6.31
C LYS A 125 10.93 7.59 -5.18
N LEU A 126 10.40 6.54 -4.56
CA LEU A 126 11.07 5.87 -3.45
C LEU A 126 12.32 5.13 -3.93
N ASN A 127 13.38 5.19 -3.12
CA ASN A 127 14.56 4.37 -3.34
C ASN A 127 14.36 2.99 -2.68
N LEU A 128 13.67 2.09 -3.38
CA LEU A 128 13.38 0.75 -2.87
C LEU A 128 14.62 -0.15 -2.81
N ASP A 129 15.72 0.21 -3.48
CA ASP A 129 16.96 -0.56 -3.43
C ASP A 129 17.61 -0.50 -2.03
N LEU A 130 17.31 0.55 -1.24
CA LEU A 130 17.73 0.62 0.16
C LEU A 130 17.10 -0.48 1.03
N PHE A 131 15.90 -0.94 0.71
CA PHE A 131 15.32 -2.09 1.39
C PHE A 131 16.05 -3.38 0.99
N LYS A 132 16.45 -3.50 -0.27
CA LYS A 132 17.16 -4.70 -0.76
C LYS A 132 18.51 -4.89 -0.06
N THR A 133 19.23 -3.82 0.26
CA THR A 133 20.54 -3.92 0.94
C THR A 133 20.45 -4.52 2.35
N ILE A 134 19.29 -4.41 2.99
CA ILE A 134 18.98 -5.04 4.29
C ILE A 134 18.15 -6.32 4.14
N GLY A 135 18.09 -6.87 2.92
CA GLY A 135 17.39 -8.12 2.62
C GLY A 135 15.87 -7.99 2.51
N ILE A 136 15.31 -6.79 2.49
CA ILE A 136 13.86 -6.57 2.32
C ILE A 136 13.56 -6.35 0.84
N VAL A 137 12.65 -7.16 0.30
CA VAL A 137 12.19 -7.05 -1.09
C VAL A 137 10.69 -6.79 -1.05
N ILE A 138 10.30 -5.63 -1.56
CA ILE A 138 8.90 -5.22 -1.66
C ILE A 138 8.36 -5.78 -2.97
N ILE A 139 7.32 -6.59 -2.86
CA ILE A 139 6.63 -7.23 -3.99
C ILE A 139 5.23 -6.63 -4.05
N PRO A 140 4.83 -5.93 -5.11
CA PRO A 140 3.49 -5.37 -5.22
C PRO A 140 2.39 -6.42 -5.05
N THR A 141 1.28 -6.02 -4.43
CA THR A 141 0.14 -6.91 -4.15
C THR A 141 -0.99 -6.82 -5.16
N VAL A 142 -0.84 -6.02 -6.23
CA VAL A 142 -1.76 -6.05 -7.38
C VAL A 142 -1.23 -7.05 -8.40
N VAL A 143 -1.97 -8.10 -8.71
CA VAL A 143 -1.58 -9.06 -9.74
C VAL A 143 -2.46 -8.87 -10.96
N ASP A 144 -1.94 -8.18 -11.98
CA ASP A 144 -2.65 -7.86 -13.21
C ASP A 144 -3.03 -9.13 -13.98
N ASP A 145 -4.21 -9.09 -14.61
CA ASP A 145 -4.66 -10.15 -15.49
C ASP A 145 -3.81 -10.16 -16.77
N GLY A 146 -3.24 -11.32 -17.09
CA GLY A 146 -2.38 -11.47 -18.25
C GLY A 146 -1.98 -12.93 -18.48
N PRO A 147 -1.32 -13.23 -19.61
CA PRO A 147 -0.93 -14.59 -19.97
C PRO A 147 0.05 -15.23 -18.97
N ASN A 148 0.82 -14.42 -18.24
CA ASN A 148 1.78 -14.87 -17.23
C ASN A 148 1.19 -14.88 -15.80
N LYS A 149 -0.12 -14.63 -15.64
CA LYS A 149 -0.78 -14.73 -14.34
C LYS A 149 -0.93 -16.20 -13.95
N ILE A 150 -0.28 -16.59 -12.87
CA ILE A 150 -0.33 -17.93 -12.29
C ILE A 150 -1.26 -17.90 -11.09
N PHE A 151 -2.20 -18.84 -11.06
CA PHE A 151 -2.99 -19.15 -9.88
C PHE A 151 -2.31 -20.27 -9.08
N LEU A 152 -2.11 -20.03 -7.79
CA LEU A 152 -1.53 -20.97 -6.85
C LEU A 152 -2.64 -21.44 -5.91
N ALA A 153 -3.00 -22.71 -6.01
CA ALA A 153 -4.01 -23.36 -5.16
C ALA A 153 -3.35 -24.28 -4.13
N ASN A 154 -4.11 -24.65 -3.10
CA ASN A 154 -3.70 -25.63 -2.08
C ASN A 154 -2.39 -25.28 -1.38
N LEU A 155 -2.14 -23.99 -1.15
CA LEU A 155 -1.01 -23.57 -0.34
C LEU A 155 -1.21 -24.08 1.10
N PRO A 156 -0.14 -24.45 1.83
CA PRO A 156 -0.26 -24.85 3.22
C PRO A 156 -0.90 -23.72 4.05
N THR A 157 -1.89 -24.07 4.88
CA THR A 157 -2.61 -23.09 5.72
C THR A 157 -1.77 -22.56 6.87
N GLN A 158 -0.72 -23.28 7.25
CA GLN A 158 0.21 -22.87 8.31
C GLN A 158 1.28 -21.89 7.81
N MET A 159 1.43 -21.73 6.49
CA MET A 159 2.40 -20.79 5.94
C MET A 159 1.83 -19.37 5.99
N ASP A 160 2.61 -18.48 6.59
CA ASP A 160 2.37 -17.05 6.46
C ASP A 160 2.85 -16.53 5.10
N GLU A 161 2.56 -15.25 4.84
CA GLU A 161 2.86 -14.65 3.55
C GLU A 161 4.36 -14.55 3.28
N LEU A 162 5.15 -14.27 4.31
CA LEU A 162 6.60 -14.22 4.19
C LEU A 162 7.17 -15.61 3.83
N MET A 163 6.69 -16.67 4.49
CA MET A 163 7.08 -18.04 4.18
C MET A 163 6.74 -18.41 2.74
N ILE A 164 5.55 -18.05 2.24
CA ILE A 164 5.19 -18.35 0.84
C ILE A 164 6.10 -17.62 -0.14
N LEU A 165 6.37 -16.33 0.12
CA LEU A 165 7.25 -15.52 -0.73
C LEU A 165 8.68 -16.07 -0.76
N ASP A 166 9.18 -16.58 0.36
CA ASP A 166 10.51 -17.18 0.49
C ASP A 166 10.59 -18.55 -0.19
N GLU A 167 9.60 -19.44 0.02
CA GLU A 167 9.55 -20.78 -0.59
C GLU A 167 9.40 -20.72 -2.12
N LEU A 168 8.62 -19.77 -2.61
CA LEU A 168 8.49 -19.51 -4.06
C LEU A 168 9.67 -18.71 -4.62
N LYS A 169 10.65 -18.33 -3.78
CA LYS A 169 11.82 -17.52 -4.13
C LYS A 169 11.49 -16.20 -4.80
N LEU A 170 10.28 -15.69 -4.61
CA LEU A 170 9.83 -14.46 -5.26
C LEU A 170 10.63 -13.24 -4.79
N ARG A 171 11.17 -13.30 -3.58
CA ARG A 171 12.06 -12.25 -3.05
C ARG A 171 13.47 -12.30 -3.63
N GLU A 172 13.92 -13.45 -4.14
CA GLU A 172 15.23 -13.58 -4.81
C GLU A 172 15.15 -13.12 -6.28
N MET A 173 14.00 -13.31 -6.92
CA MET A 173 13.83 -13.13 -8.36
C MET A 173 13.71 -11.66 -8.81
N GLY A 174 13.51 -10.71 -7.90
CA GLY A 174 13.68 -9.27 -8.19
C GLY A 174 12.50 -8.59 -8.91
N GLN A 175 12.76 -7.42 -9.52
CA GLN A 175 11.76 -6.48 -10.07
C GLN A 175 10.84 -7.15 -11.13
N GLY A 176 9.58 -6.69 -11.23
CA GLY A 176 8.61 -7.18 -12.22
C GLY A 176 7.70 -8.32 -11.72
N LEU A 177 7.77 -8.64 -10.42
CA LEU A 177 6.96 -9.68 -9.80
C LEU A 177 5.87 -9.07 -8.93
N ASN A 178 4.64 -9.56 -9.09
CA ASN A 178 3.54 -9.23 -8.22
C ASN A 178 3.02 -10.50 -7.54
N TYR A 179 2.59 -10.39 -6.29
CA TYR A 179 2.04 -11.51 -5.54
C TYR A 179 0.94 -11.07 -4.58
N GLN A 180 -0.14 -11.84 -4.53
CA GLN A 180 -1.22 -11.60 -3.58
C GLN A 180 -1.77 -12.91 -3.01
N ASN A 181 -1.70 -13.05 -1.69
CA ASN A 181 -2.31 -14.16 -0.94
C ASN A 181 -3.77 -13.85 -0.56
N TYR A 182 -4.68 -14.82 -0.60
CA TYR A 182 -6.09 -14.68 -0.20
C TYR A 182 -6.52 -15.58 0.97
N GLY A 183 -5.72 -16.57 1.39
CA GLY A 183 -6.23 -17.63 2.27
C GLY A 183 -6.34 -17.31 3.76
N GLN A 184 -5.74 -16.21 4.25
CA GLN A 184 -5.92 -15.79 5.65
C GLN A 184 -7.15 -14.90 5.90
N GLN A 185 -7.87 -14.49 4.85
CA GLN A 185 -8.97 -13.52 4.95
C GLN A 185 -10.36 -14.15 4.90
N GLN A 186 -10.46 -15.44 4.59
CA GLN A 186 -11.73 -16.14 4.34
C GLN A 186 -12.01 -17.23 5.38
N GLN A 187 -12.29 -16.86 6.64
CA GLN A 187 -12.78 -17.82 7.64
C GLN A 187 -14.23 -18.34 7.37
N ASN A 188 -14.89 -17.89 6.28
CA ASN A 188 -16.30 -18.19 5.99
C ASN A 188 -16.54 -19.19 4.84
N LYS A 189 -15.51 -19.82 4.26
CA LYS A 189 -15.70 -20.92 3.29
C LYS A 189 -15.40 -22.26 3.95
N GLN A 190 -16.23 -23.26 3.71
CA GLN A 190 -16.09 -24.62 4.24
C GLN A 190 -14.86 -25.38 3.70
N ASN A 191 -14.07 -24.78 2.81
CA ASN A 191 -12.82 -25.33 2.30
C ASN A 191 -11.64 -24.51 2.85
N ASN A 192 -10.74 -25.19 3.57
CA ASN A 192 -9.53 -24.62 4.18
C ASN A 192 -8.40 -24.47 3.14
N ASP A 193 -8.68 -23.95 1.96
CA ASP A 193 -7.67 -23.86 0.90
C ASP A 193 -7.06 -22.45 0.88
N ASN A 194 -5.74 -22.38 1.09
CA ASN A 194 -4.99 -21.14 0.97
C ASN A 194 -4.62 -20.95 -0.51
N GLU A 195 -4.93 -19.79 -1.07
CA GLU A 195 -4.83 -19.51 -2.51
C GLU A 195 -4.10 -18.18 -2.74
N GLY A 196 -3.39 -18.07 -3.85
CA GLY A 196 -2.70 -16.85 -4.23
C GLY A 196 -2.58 -16.67 -5.74
N TYR A 197 -2.23 -15.46 -6.15
CA TYR A 197 -1.89 -15.16 -7.54
C TYR A 197 -0.48 -14.61 -7.62
N HIS A 198 0.20 -14.94 -8.71
CA HIS A 198 1.53 -14.46 -9.03
C HIS A 198 1.57 -14.01 -10.50
N HIS A 199 2.37 -13.00 -10.82
CA HIS A 199 2.64 -12.58 -12.20
C HIS A 199 4.13 -12.25 -12.35
N TYR A 200 4.70 -12.63 -13.50
CA TYR A 200 6.06 -12.31 -13.91
C TYR A 200 6.05 -11.66 -15.31
N GLU A 201 6.89 -10.64 -15.50
CA GLU A 201 7.16 -10.01 -16.81
C GLU A 201 8.14 -10.82 -17.67
#